data_AF-A0A5E4XMD5-F1
#
_entry.id   AF-A0A5E4XMD5-F1
#
_cell.length_a   1.000
_cell.length_b   1.000
_cell.length_c   1.000
_cell.angle_alpha   90.00
_cell.angle_beta   90.00
_cell.angle_gamma   90.00
#
_symmetry.space_group_name_H-M   'P 1'
#
loop_
_entity.id
_entity.type
_entity.pdbx_description
1 polymer ?
#
loop_
_entity_poly.entity_id
_entity_poly.type
_entity_poly.pdbx_seq_one_letter_code
_entity_poly.pdbx_strand_id
1 'polypeptide(L)'
;MVSNIMVSYFGLRALFVFRKLASAMVINSQNFLEQVARRTRELRNEAGVSQDTFAAFAGVHRSLVAKVESGNRNISIETLERLAIAAGVDAASLVSDKRIARREEPTAQIKERVVQNIRRLRNERAYSQEKLSARAGLSRNYVALLEVSNQNIDVSSLFKLAEALDVPPSELLVHQTI
;
A
#
# COMPACT_ATOMS: atom_id res chain seq x y z
N MET A 1 1.52 19.88 33.64
CA MET A 1 1.70 18.43 33.36
C MET A 1 0.31 17.82 33.44
N VAL A 2 -0.36 17.25 32.44
CA VAL A 2 -0.19 16.88 31.02
C VAL A 2 -1.66 16.95 30.53
N SER A 3 -2.08 17.53 29.40
CA SER A 3 -1.89 17.05 28.03
C SER A 3 -2.82 17.90 27.16
N ASN A 4 -2.28 18.63 26.18
CA ASN A 4 -3.03 19.49 25.26
C ASN A 4 -2.93 18.96 23.82
N ILE A 5 -3.11 17.64 23.64
CA ILE A 5 -2.84 16.94 22.35
C ILE A 5 -4.10 16.29 21.73
N MET A 6 -5.24 16.20 22.43
CA MET A 6 -6.40 15.46 21.88
C MET A 6 -7.30 16.24 20.89
N VAL A 7 -7.15 17.57 20.75
CA VAL A 7 -8.11 18.38 19.97
C VAL A 7 -7.74 18.50 18.47
N SER A 8 -6.54 18.11 18.05
CA SER A 8 -6.10 18.26 16.64
C SER A 8 -6.45 17.09 15.71
N TYR A 9 -6.88 15.93 16.23
CA TYR A 9 -7.09 14.71 15.41
C TYR A 9 -8.47 14.61 14.74
N PHE A 10 -9.46 15.41 15.18
CA PHE A 10 -10.81 15.38 14.61
C PHE A 10 -10.96 16.22 13.33
N GLY A 11 -10.23 17.33 13.20
CA GLY A 11 -10.38 18.26 12.08
C GLY A 11 -9.90 17.71 10.72
N LEU A 12 -8.81 16.93 10.69
CA LEU A 12 -8.32 16.29 9.45
C LEU A 12 -9.22 15.14 8.97
N ARG A 13 -9.95 14.47 9.88
CA ARG A 13 -10.84 13.35 9.54
C ARG A 13 -12.09 13.79 8.81
N ALA A 14 -12.72 14.90 9.21
CA ALA A 14 -13.92 15.41 8.55
C ALA A 14 -13.64 15.87 7.10
N LEU A 15 -12.49 16.52 6.87
CA LEU A 15 -12.05 16.93 5.53
C LEU A 15 -11.78 15.72 4.61
N PHE A 16 -11.30 14.61 5.18
CA PHE A 16 -11.10 13.35 4.46
C PHE A 16 -12.44 12.68 4.08
N VAL A 17 -13.41 12.62 5.00
CA VAL A 17 -14.74 12.06 4.73
C VAL A 17 -15.46 12.83 3.60
N PHE A 18 -15.37 14.16 3.59
CA PHE A 18 -16.01 14.99 2.57
C PHE A 18 -15.39 14.82 1.17
N ARG A 19 -14.05 14.72 1.06
CA ARG A 19 -13.38 14.32 -0.19
C ARG A 19 -13.71 12.89 -0.60
N LYS A 20 -13.87 11.98 0.37
CA LYS A 20 -14.20 10.56 0.13
C LYS A 20 -15.56 10.39 -0.53
N LEU A 21 -16.58 11.17 -0.17
CA LEU A 21 -17.92 11.04 -0.76
C LEU A 21 -17.97 11.42 -2.25
N ALA A 22 -17.19 12.41 -2.70
CA ALA A 22 -17.10 12.80 -4.11
C ALA A 22 -16.23 11.84 -4.95
N SER A 23 -15.18 11.26 -4.35
CA SER A 23 -14.31 10.28 -5.01
C SER A 23 -14.86 8.85 -4.99
N ALA A 24 -15.60 8.45 -3.96
CA ALA A 24 -16.16 7.10 -3.79
C ALA A 24 -17.19 6.73 -4.87
N MET A 25 -17.68 7.70 -5.64
CA MET A 25 -18.65 7.44 -6.71
C MET A 25 -17.97 6.91 -8.00
N VAL A 26 -16.65 7.06 -8.18
CA VAL A 26 -15.91 6.54 -9.35
C VAL A 26 -14.42 6.25 -9.04
N ILE A 27 -14.10 5.23 -8.22
CA ILE A 27 -12.72 4.72 -8.13
C ILE A 27 -12.73 3.19 -8.29
N ASN A 28 -12.42 2.76 -9.53
CA ASN A 28 -12.21 1.37 -9.92
C ASN A 28 -10.76 0.96 -9.64
N SER A 29 -10.47 -0.34 -9.52
CA SER A 29 -9.12 -0.90 -9.33
C SER A 29 -8.09 -0.39 -10.35
N GLN A 30 -8.57 0.04 -11.53
CA GLN A 30 -7.79 0.70 -12.58
C GLN A 30 -7.06 1.96 -12.08
N ASN A 31 -7.69 2.81 -11.26
CA ASN A 31 -7.09 4.05 -10.77
C ASN A 31 -5.91 3.77 -9.81
N PHE A 32 -6.00 2.70 -9.01
CA PHE A 32 -4.93 2.30 -8.10
C PHE A 32 -3.70 1.74 -8.84
N LEU A 33 -3.93 0.93 -9.88
CA LEU A 33 -2.83 0.43 -10.71
C LEU A 33 -2.17 1.57 -11.49
N GLU A 34 -2.95 2.52 -11.99
CA GLU A 34 -2.42 3.74 -12.62
C GLU A 34 -1.56 4.56 -11.66
N GLN A 35 -1.97 4.69 -10.39
CA GLN A 35 -1.17 5.37 -9.37
C GLN A 35 0.19 4.67 -9.19
N VAL A 36 0.20 3.35 -8.99
CA VAL A 36 1.44 2.57 -8.82
C VAL A 36 2.30 2.63 -10.08
N ALA A 37 1.68 2.55 -11.26
CA ALA A 37 2.34 2.67 -12.55
C ALA A 37 3.06 4.01 -12.72
N ARG A 38 2.35 5.11 -12.42
CA ARG A 38 2.89 6.47 -12.42
C ARG A 38 4.06 6.60 -11.45
N ARG A 39 3.86 6.23 -10.18
CA ARG A 39 4.90 6.35 -9.14
C ARG A 39 6.13 5.52 -9.43
N THR A 40 5.95 4.29 -9.94
CA THR A 40 7.07 3.43 -10.35
C THR A 40 7.90 4.09 -11.44
N ARG A 41 7.24 4.64 -12.47
CA ARG A 41 7.93 5.35 -13.57
C ARG A 41 8.67 6.59 -13.07
N GLU A 42 8.02 7.41 -12.24
CA GLU A 42 8.60 8.63 -11.66
C GLU A 42 9.86 8.31 -10.86
N LEU A 43 9.77 7.39 -9.91
CA LEU A 43 10.89 6.97 -9.06
C LEU A 43 12.04 6.36 -9.87
N ARG A 44 11.73 5.56 -10.91
CA ARG A 44 12.74 5.03 -11.82
C ARG A 44 13.46 6.13 -12.59
N ASN A 45 12.70 7.11 -13.10
CA ASN A 45 13.27 8.25 -13.83
C ASN A 45 14.12 9.15 -12.91
N GLU A 46 13.69 9.37 -11.67
CA GLU A 46 14.47 10.08 -10.64
C GLU A 46 15.78 9.35 -10.31
N ALA A 47 15.77 8.02 -10.32
CA ALA A 47 16.98 7.22 -10.16
C ALA A 47 17.89 7.22 -11.41
N GLY A 48 17.44 7.79 -12.53
CA GLY A 48 18.24 7.93 -13.76
C GLY A 48 18.47 6.62 -14.51
N VAL A 49 17.64 5.59 -14.30
CA VAL A 49 17.85 4.25 -14.86
C VAL A 49 16.80 3.86 -15.92
N SER A 50 17.23 3.07 -16.90
CA SER A 50 16.35 2.49 -17.92
C SER A 50 15.42 1.43 -17.31
N GLN A 51 14.32 1.07 -18.01
CA GLN A 51 13.47 -0.04 -17.57
C GLN A 51 14.23 -1.37 -17.46
N ASP A 52 15.25 -1.57 -18.29
CA ASP A 52 16.06 -2.78 -18.30
C ASP A 52 16.96 -2.85 -17.06
N THR A 53 17.70 -1.76 -16.81
CA THR A 53 18.54 -1.59 -15.62
C THR A 53 17.73 -1.67 -14.33
N PHE A 54 16.55 -1.05 -14.30
CA PHE A 54 15.64 -1.11 -13.16
C PHE A 54 15.12 -2.52 -12.90
N ALA A 55 14.78 -3.26 -13.95
CA ALA A 55 14.35 -4.65 -13.85
C ALA A 55 15.48 -5.54 -13.30
N ALA A 56 16.71 -5.33 -13.76
CA ALA A 56 17.89 -6.01 -13.24
C ALA A 56 18.10 -5.73 -11.75
N PHE A 57 18.02 -4.48 -11.30
CA PHE A 57 18.11 -4.13 -9.87
C PHE A 57 16.99 -4.73 -9.03
N ALA A 58 15.77 -4.81 -9.56
CA ALA A 58 14.65 -5.47 -8.88
C ALA A 58 14.71 -7.01 -8.98
N GLY A 59 15.60 -7.57 -9.78
CA GLY A 59 15.70 -8.99 -10.11
C GLY A 59 14.49 -9.56 -10.88
N VAL A 60 13.73 -8.70 -11.55
CA VAL A 60 12.53 -9.08 -12.31
C VAL A 60 12.79 -9.01 -13.81
N HIS A 61 11.92 -9.62 -14.60
CA HIS A 61 12.02 -9.50 -16.06
C HIS A 61 11.63 -8.10 -16.53
N ARG A 62 12.34 -7.52 -17.51
CA ARG A 62 12.02 -6.19 -18.10
C ARG A 62 10.55 -6.04 -18.47
N SER A 63 9.95 -7.08 -19.05
CA SER A 63 8.54 -7.06 -19.45
C SER A 63 7.57 -6.88 -18.27
N LEU A 64 7.95 -7.27 -17.05
CA LEU A 64 7.18 -7.00 -15.85
C LEU A 64 7.18 -5.50 -15.54
N VAL A 65 8.34 -4.85 -15.55
CA VAL A 65 8.47 -3.39 -15.34
C VAL A 65 7.62 -2.64 -16.36
N ALA A 66 7.71 -2.98 -17.65
CA ALA A 66 6.91 -2.33 -18.69
C ALA A 66 5.39 -2.48 -18.47
N LYS A 67 4.93 -3.66 -18.02
CA LYS A 67 3.52 -3.90 -17.72
C LYS A 67 3.05 -3.18 -16.45
N VAL A 68 3.91 -3.08 -15.44
CA VAL A 68 3.63 -2.30 -14.21
C VAL A 68 3.53 -0.82 -14.55
N GLU A 69 4.51 -0.25 -15.25
CA GLU A 69 4.51 1.19 -15.60
C GLU A 69 3.36 1.58 -16.54
N SER A 70 2.81 0.64 -17.30
CA SER A 70 1.63 0.89 -18.14
C SER A 70 0.29 0.65 -17.43
N GLY A 71 0.29 0.26 -16.15
CA GLY A 71 -0.93 -0.05 -15.38
C GLY A 71 -1.58 -1.38 -15.74
N ASN A 72 -1.02 -2.14 -16.69
CA ASN A 72 -1.60 -3.36 -17.25
C ASN A 72 -1.32 -4.62 -16.41
N ARG A 73 -0.76 -4.48 -15.20
CA ARG A 73 -0.43 -5.63 -14.35
C ARG A 73 -0.63 -5.34 -12.88
N ASN A 74 -1.54 -6.10 -12.26
CA ASN A 74 -1.57 -6.25 -10.80
C ASN A 74 -0.39 -7.13 -10.36
N ILE A 75 0.34 -6.68 -9.33
CA ILE A 75 1.54 -7.35 -8.80
C ILE A 75 1.38 -7.65 -7.31
N SER A 76 2.18 -8.57 -6.78
CA SER A 76 2.26 -8.80 -5.34
C SER A 76 2.93 -7.64 -4.61
N ILE A 77 2.64 -7.48 -3.32
CA ILE A 77 3.36 -6.53 -2.45
C ILE A 77 4.86 -6.85 -2.36
N GLU A 78 5.26 -8.12 -2.52
CA GLU A 78 6.68 -8.49 -2.61
C GLU A 78 7.32 -7.96 -3.89
N THR A 79 6.62 -8.05 -5.02
CA THR A 79 7.11 -7.47 -6.28
C THR A 79 7.17 -5.95 -6.15
N LEU A 80 6.17 -5.32 -5.53
CA LEU A 80 6.16 -3.90 -5.22
C LEU A 80 7.40 -3.51 -4.38
N GLU A 81 7.74 -4.30 -3.37
CA GLU A 81 8.93 -4.08 -2.54
C GLU A 81 10.23 -4.18 -3.34
N ARG A 82 10.34 -5.18 -4.22
CA ARG A 82 11.53 -5.34 -5.06
C ARG A 82 11.74 -4.13 -5.98
N LEU A 83 10.65 -3.58 -6.54
CA LEU A 83 10.71 -2.33 -7.31
C LEU A 83 11.09 -1.14 -6.43
N ALA A 84 10.58 -1.07 -5.20
CA ALA A 84 10.94 -0.02 -4.24
C ALA A 84 12.43 -0.06 -3.86
N ILE A 85 12.96 -1.26 -3.62
CA ILE A 85 14.38 -1.49 -3.34
C ILE A 85 15.23 -1.04 -4.53
N ALA A 86 14.84 -1.41 -5.75
CA ALA A 86 15.53 -0.97 -6.97
C ALA A 86 15.52 0.56 -7.16
N ALA A 87 14.49 1.23 -6.65
CA ALA A 87 14.37 2.68 -6.65
C ALA A 87 15.03 3.36 -5.44
N GLY A 88 15.55 2.60 -4.48
CA GLY A 88 16.16 3.13 -3.25
C GLY A 88 15.17 3.81 -2.31
N VAL A 89 13.89 3.40 -2.30
CA VAL A 89 12.83 3.99 -1.46
C VAL A 89 12.06 2.93 -0.68
N ASP A 90 11.29 3.36 0.32
CA ASP A 90 10.33 2.47 0.97
C ASP A 90 9.13 2.18 0.05
N ALA A 91 8.57 0.96 0.14
CA ALA A 91 7.44 0.52 -0.68
C ALA A 91 6.21 1.43 -0.58
N ALA A 92 6.02 2.13 0.55
CA ALA A 92 4.97 3.13 0.72
C ALA A 92 5.08 4.29 -0.28
N SER A 93 6.28 4.55 -0.84
CA SER A 93 6.51 5.57 -1.87
C SER A 93 5.90 5.23 -3.22
N LEU A 94 5.63 3.95 -3.50
CA LEU A 94 5.01 3.52 -4.75
C LEU A 94 3.48 3.63 -4.72
N VAL A 95 2.87 3.73 -3.54
CA VAL A 95 1.42 3.85 -3.34
C VAL A 95 1.00 5.19 -2.77
N SER A 96 1.93 6.16 -2.69
CA SER A 96 1.66 7.52 -2.25
C SER A 96 2.43 8.52 -3.08
N ASP A 97 1.98 9.77 -3.09
CA ASP A 97 2.68 10.85 -3.77
C ASP A 97 3.91 11.34 -2.96
N LYS A 98 4.14 10.78 -1.77
CA LYS A 98 5.27 11.14 -0.91
C LYS A 98 6.44 10.21 -1.17
N ARG A 99 7.63 10.77 -1.28
CA ARG A 99 8.88 9.99 -1.22
C ARG A 99 9.20 9.67 0.23
N ILE A 100 9.27 8.38 0.55
CA ILE A 100 9.61 7.89 1.88
C ILE A 100 10.98 7.22 1.76
N ALA A 101 11.96 7.80 2.45
CA ALA A 101 13.31 7.26 2.46
C ALA A 101 13.32 5.83 2.99
N ARG A 102 14.06 4.95 2.32
CA ARG A 102 14.23 3.56 2.75
C ARG A 102 14.97 3.55 4.09
N ARG A 103 14.46 2.79 5.06
CA ARG A 103 15.24 2.34 6.23
C ARG A 103 15.96 1.04 5.80
N GLU A 104 17.27 0.93 6.05
CA GLU A 104 18.04 -0.26 5.65
C GLU A 104 17.62 -1.48 6.48
N GLU A 105 16.63 -2.23 6.01
CA GLU A 105 16.14 -3.43 6.69
C GLU A 105 15.89 -4.59 5.70
N PRO A 106 15.92 -5.87 6.16
CA PRO A 106 15.73 -7.04 5.31
C PRO A 106 14.34 -7.13 4.67
N THR A 107 14.32 -7.40 3.36
CA THR A 107 13.14 -7.58 2.47
C THR A 107 12.12 -8.62 2.96
N ALA A 108 12.50 -9.55 3.84
CA ALA A 108 11.63 -10.66 4.25
C ALA A 108 10.40 -10.24 5.09
N GLN A 109 10.24 -8.95 5.43
CA GLN A 109 9.26 -8.49 6.42
C GLN A 109 8.06 -7.73 5.85
N ILE A 110 7.96 -7.42 4.55
CA ILE A 110 6.83 -6.58 4.07
C ILE A 110 5.48 -7.21 4.31
N LYS A 111 5.35 -8.53 4.10
CA LYS A 111 4.08 -9.25 4.30
C LYS A 111 3.65 -9.19 5.74
N GLU A 112 4.54 -9.57 6.64
CA GLU A 112 4.29 -9.56 8.08
C GLU A 112 3.93 -8.15 8.55
N ARG A 113 4.68 -7.13 8.12
CA ARG A 113 4.38 -5.72 8.39
C ARG A 113 2.98 -5.31 7.92
N VAL A 114 2.60 -5.67 6.69
CA VAL A 114 1.28 -5.37 6.14
C VAL A 114 0.19 -6.07 6.96
N VAL A 115 0.35 -7.34 7.29
CA VAL A 115 -0.61 -8.12 8.09
C VAL A 115 -0.77 -7.52 9.49
N GLN A 116 0.34 -7.19 10.16
CA GLN A 116 0.33 -6.54 11.47
C GLN A 116 -0.38 -5.19 11.43
N ASN A 117 -0.09 -4.35 10.44
CA ASN A 117 -0.75 -3.06 10.25
C ASN A 117 -2.25 -3.23 10.01
N ILE A 118 -2.66 -4.17 9.15
CA ILE A 118 -4.08 -4.48 8.91
C ILE A 118 -4.77 -4.91 10.21
N ARG A 119 -4.19 -5.86 10.94
CA ARG A 119 -4.75 -6.38 12.19
C ARG A 119 -4.88 -5.29 13.25
N ARG A 120 -3.86 -4.45 13.41
CA ARG A 120 -3.87 -3.30 14.32
C ARG A 120 -4.99 -2.32 13.96
N LEU A 121 -5.01 -1.83 12.72
CA LEU A 121 -6.00 -0.85 12.25
C LEU A 121 -7.43 -1.40 12.31
N ARG A 122 -7.59 -2.70 12.07
CA ARG A 122 -8.86 -3.41 12.22
C ARG A 122 -9.34 -3.39 13.68
N ASN A 123 -8.44 -3.70 14.63
CA ASN A 123 -8.76 -3.70 16.06
C ASN A 123 -9.05 -2.29 16.58
N GLU A 124 -8.29 -1.27 16.18
CA GLU A 124 -8.54 0.14 16.52
C GLU A 124 -9.94 0.63 16.07
N ARG A 125 -10.50 0.00 15.03
CA ARG A 125 -11.85 0.30 14.51
C ARG A 125 -12.94 -0.62 15.05
N ALA A 126 -12.59 -1.55 15.94
CA ALA A 126 -13.47 -2.61 16.42
C ALA A 126 -14.15 -3.38 15.26
N TYR A 127 -13.40 -3.63 14.19
CA TYR A 127 -13.88 -4.42 13.05
C TYR A 127 -13.61 -5.91 13.31
N SER A 128 -14.65 -6.74 13.15
CA SER A 128 -14.45 -8.19 12.99
C SER A 128 -13.82 -8.48 11.62
N GLN A 129 -13.26 -9.67 11.44
CA GLN A 129 -12.77 -10.13 10.14
C GLN A 129 -13.88 -10.09 9.08
N GLU A 130 -15.11 -10.48 9.47
CA GLU A 130 -16.29 -10.41 8.62
C GLU A 130 -16.66 -8.98 8.23
N LYS A 131 -16.61 -8.05 9.18
CA LYS A 131 -16.87 -6.63 8.91
C LYS A 131 -15.83 -6.03 7.98
N LEU A 132 -14.55 -6.37 8.17
CA LEU A 132 -13.47 -5.92 7.27
C LEU A 132 -13.65 -6.51 5.87
N SER A 133 -13.93 -7.82 5.75
CA SER A 133 -14.11 -8.47 4.45
C SER A 133 -15.29 -7.87 3.68
N ALA A 134 -16.41 -7.64 4.36
CA ALA A 134 -17.59 -7.01 3.76
C ALA A 134 -17.29 -5.59 3.26
N ARG A 135 -16.61 -4.77 4.08
CA ARG A 135 -16.22 -3.40 3.70
C ARG A 135 -15.23 -3.36 2.53
N ALA A 136 -14.33 -4.33 2.45
CA ALA A 136 -13.31 -4.39 1.40
C ALA A 136 -13.81 -5.03 0.09
N GLY A 137 -15.03 -5.60 0.08
CA GLY A 137 -15.50 -6.42 -1.04
C GLY A 137 -14.59 -7.63 -1.28
N LEU A 138 -14.06 -8.22 -0.20
CA LEU A 138 -13.21 -9.41 -0.20
C LEU A 138 -13.93 -10.57 0.51
N SER A 139 -13.51 -11.81 0.24
CA SER A 139 -14.10 -12.95 0.94
C SER A 139 -13.68 -12.95 2.42
N ARG A 140 -14.58 -13.39 3.30
CA ARG A 140 -14.25 -13.58 4.72
C ARG A 140 -13.05 -14.53 4.89
N ASN A 141 -12.98 -15.56 4.06
CA ASN A 141 -11.87 -16.51 4.05
C ASN A 141 -10.53 -15.84 3.68
N TYR A 142 -10.52 -14.90 2.73
CA TYR A 142 -9.32 -14.14 2.38
C TYR A 142 -8.78 -13.36 3.58
N VAL A 143 -9.64 -12.59 4.26
CA VAL A 143 -9.22 -11.81 5.44
C VAL A 143 -8.79 -12.71 6.60
N ALA A 144 -9.48 -13.82 6.82
CA ALA A 144 -9.10 -14.79 7.85
C ALA A 144 -7.71 -15.38 7.58
N LEU A 145 -7.47 -15.85 6.34
CA LEU A 145 -6.18 -16.42 5.94
C LEU A 145 -5.05 -15.39 5.96
N LEU A 146 -5.33 -14.15 5.56
CA LEU A 146 -4.35 -13.06 5.60
C LEU A 146 -3.74 -12.86 7.00
N GLU A 147 -4.53 -13.07 8.06
CA GLU A 147 -4.07 -12.86 9.45
C GLU A 147 -3.34 -14.05 10.08
N VAL A 148 -3.40 -15.24 9.47
CA VAL A 148 -2.88 -16.49 10.06
C VAL A 148 -1.92 -17.25 9.14
N SER A 149 -1.79 -16.82 7.88
CA SER A 149 -0.98 -17.52 6.89
C SER A 149 -0.11 -16.56 6.10
N ASN A 150 1.00 -17.05 5.56
CA ASN A 150 1.91 -16.29 4.71
C ASN A 150 1.38 -16.14 3.26
N GLN A 151 0.08 -15.86 3.11
CA GLN A 151 -0.58 -15.70 1.82
C GLN A 151 -0.03 -14.48 1.05
N ASN A 152 -0.05 -14.57 -0.28
CA ASN A 152 0.33 -13.45 -1.13
C ASN A 152 -0.77 -12.40 -1.15
N ILE A 153 -0.39 -11.15 -0.90
CA ILE A 153 -1.25 -9.97 -1.03
C ILE A 153 -0.86 -9.27 -2.33
N ASP A 154 -1.84 -8.97 -3.18
CA ASP A 154 -1.65 -8.14 -4.37
C ASP A 154 -1.98 -6.67 -4.08
N VAL A 155 -1.48 -5.78 -4.94
CA VAL A 155 -1.66 -4.33 -4.80
C VAL A 155 -3.15 -3.96 -4.76
N SER A 156 -3.98 -4.51 -5.65
CA SER A 156 -5.42 -4.23 -5.65
C SER A 156 -6.08 -4.57 -4.30
N SER A 157 -5.74 -5.72 -3.73
CA SER A 157 -6.23 -6.14 -2.42
C SER A 157 -5.72 -5.24 -1.29
N LEU A 158 -4.44 -4.80 -1.34
CA LEU A 158 -3.88 -3.81 -0.42
C LEU A 158 -4.70 -2.51 -0.43
N PHE A 159 -5.05 -2.00 -1.61
CA PHE A 159 -5.86 -0.78 -1.76
C PHE A 159 -7.27 -0.95 -1.20
N LYS A 160 -7.95 -2.06 -1.53
CA LYS A 160 -9.29 -2.39 -1.00
C LYS A 160 -9.29 -2.45 0.53
N LEU A 161 -8.27 -3.07 1.12
CA LEU A 161 -8.13 -3.16 2.57
C LEU A 161 -7.88 -1.78 3.19
N ALA A 162 -7.01 -0.96 2.58
CA ALA A 162 -6.73 0.40 3.05
C ALA A 162 -7.99 1.27 3.04
N GLU A 163 -8.79 1.18 1.96
CA GLU A 163 -10.06 1.89 1.83
C GLU A 163 -11.09 1.44 2.87
N ALA A 164 -11.23 0.13 3.07
CA ALA A 164 -12.12 -0.46 4.07
C ALA A 164 -11.73 -0.05 5.49
N LEU A 165 -10.44 0.13 5.73
CA LEU A 165 -9.84 0.64 6.95
C LEU A 165 -9.76 2.17 6.99
N ASP A 166 -10.30 2.91 6.02
CA ASP A 166 -10.30 4.39 6.06
C ASP A 166 -8.89 5.00 6.29
N VAL A 167 -7.87 4.43 5.66
CA VAL A 167 -6.46 4.90 5.69
C VAL A 167 -5.89 5.01 4.29
N PRO A 168 -4.84 5.83 4.07
CA PRO A 168 -4.06 5.74 2.84
C PRO A 168 -3.35 4.38 2.74
N PRO A 169 -3.15 3.82 1.53
CA PRO A 169 -2.47 2.54 1.33
C PRO A 169 -1.05 2.49 1.89
N SER A 170 -0.36 3.64 1.91
CA SER A 170 0.97 3.77 2.53
C SER A 170 0.95 3.39 4.00
N GLU A 171 -0.14 3.63 4.73
CA GLU A 171 -0.27 3.29 6.16
C GLU A 171 -0.19 1.78 6.41
N LEU A 172 -0.54 0.96 5.42
CA LEU A 172 -0.39 -0.50 5.52
C LEU A 172 1.07 -0.94 5.33
N LEU A 173 1.88 -0.11 4.68
CA LEU A 173 3.25 -0.43 4.29
C LEU A 173 4.31 0.19 5.21
N VAL A 174 4.00 1.24 5.98
CA VAL A 174 5.00 1.90 6.83
C VAL A 174 5.49 0.99 7.97
N HIS A 175 6.77 1.17 8.33
CA HIS A 175 7.30 0.63 9.56
C HIS A 175 6.75 1.38 10.76
N GLN A 176 6.23 0.64 11.74
CA GLN A 176 5.90 1.19 13.05
C GLN A 176 7.22 1.54 13.75
N THR A 177 7.34 2.76 14.26
CA THR A 177 8.35 3.06 15.28
C THR A 177 7.79 2.60 16.61
N ILE A 178 8.50 1.70 17.30
CA ILE A 178 8.17 1.27 18.67
C ILE A 178 8.29 2.48 19.60
#